data_AF-A0A2A4Q9S1-F1
#
_entry.id   AF-A0A2A4Q9S1-F1
#
_cell.length_a   1.000
_cell.length_b   1.000
_cell.length_c   1.000
_cell.angle_alpha   90.00
_cell.angle_beta   90.00
_cell.angle_gamma   90.00
#
_symmetry.space_group_name_H-M   'P 1'
#
loop_
_entity.id
_entity.type
_entity.pdbx_description
1 polymer ?
#
loop_
_entity_poly.entity_id
_entity_poly.type
_entity_poly.pdbx_seq_one_letter_code
_entity_poly.pdbx_strand_id
1 'polypeptide(L)'
;MISRRDFLQATVAASAIYGATGWSRAAAQQKMTQDQLLDFDTFGNITLIHVCDIHGQMKPVYFREPEVNLGIGAVNGLPPHVTGADFLKMFNLTPGTPEAYALSYTDFESLAKGYGRMGGLDRMATV
;
A
#
# COMPACT_ATOMS: atom_id res chain seq x y z
N MET A 1 6.44 -16.44 39.53
CA MET A 1 7.11 -17.04 38.36
C MET A 1 6.07 -17.20 37.27
N ILE A 2 6.34 -16.73 36.05
CA ILE A 2 5.46 -16.96 34.89
C ILE A 2 5.53 -18.45 34.55
N SER A 3 4.37 -19.14 34.47
CA SER A 3 4.36 -20.54 34.07
C SER A 3 4.57 -20.68 32.56
N ARG A 4 5.03 -21.85 32.10
CA ARG A 4 5.19 -22.12 30.66
C ARG A 4 3.88 -21.94 29.89
N ARG A 5 2.74 -22.22 30.54
CA ARG A 5 1.40 -22.04 29.96
C ARG A 5 1.07 -20.56 29.80
N ASP A 6 1.32 -19.76 30.83
CA ASP A 6 1.05 -18.32 30.79
C ASP A 6 1.94 -17.63 29.75
N PHE A 7 3.20 -18.07 29.62
CA PHE A 7 4.09 -17.60 28.58
C PHE A 7 3.56 -17.94 27.18
N LEU A 8 3.19 -19.20 26.92
CA LEU A 8 2.65 -19.61 25.62
C LEU A 8 1.34 -18.88 25.29
N GLN A 9 0.44 -18.70 26.25
CA GLN A 9 -0.80 -17.96 26.04
C GLN A 9 -0.55 -16.49 25.75
N ALA A 10 0.38 -15.86 26.48
CA ALA A 10 0.78 -14.48 26.23
C ALA A 10 1.44 -14.32 24.85
N THR A 11 2.31 -15.25 24.44
CA THR A 11 2.95 -15.22 23.12
C THR A 11 1.94 -15.44 22.00
N VAL A 12 0.97 -16.36 22.15
CA VAL A 12 -0.08 -16.57 21.16
C VAL A 12 -0.99 -15.34 21.06
N ALA A 13 -1.41 -14.77 22.19
CA ALA A 13 -2.19 -13.54 22.20
C ALA A 13 -1.43 -12.36 21.56
N ALA A 14 -0.15 -12.21 21.88
CA ALA A 14 0.72 -11.22 21.24
C ALA A 14 0.85 -11.49 19.72
N SER A 15 0.99 -12.74 19.29
CA SER A 15 1.05 -13.09 17.86
C SER A 15 -0.28 -12.86 17.14
N ALA A 16 -1.43 -12.97 17.81
CA ALA A 16 -2.71 -12.61 17.21
C ALA A 16 -2.83 -11.08 17.03
N ILE A 17 -2.29 -10.31 17.97
CA ILE A 17 -2.27 -8.83 17.92
C ILE A 17 -1.26 -8.32 16.88
N TYR A 18 -0.05 -8.89 16.84
CA TYR A 18 1.06 -8.42 16.01
C TYR A 18 1.25 -9.21 14.69
N GLY A 19 0.83 -10.46 14.63
CA GLY A 19 1.03 -11.33 13.47
C GLY A 19 0.06 -11.06 12.32
N ALA A 20 -1.12 -10.49 12.61
CA ALA A 20 -2.09 -10.14 11.57
C ALA A 20 -1.84 -8.78 10.91
N THR A 21 -1.12 -7.85 11.56
CA THR A 21 -0.98 -6.44 11.09
C THR A 21 0.35 -5.75 11.44
N GLY A 22 1.17 -6.36 12.30
CA GLY A 22 2.36 -5.72 12.89
C GLY A 22 3.59 -5.72 11.98
N TRP A 23 3.72 -6.71 11.09
CA TRP A 23 4.81 -6.79 10.12
C TRP A 23 4.76 -5.64 9.12
N SER A 24 3.56 -5.30 8.65
CA SER A 24 3.31 -4.20 7.70
C SER A 24 3.64 -2.85 8.33
N ARG A 25 3.37 -2.67 9.63
CA ARG A 25 3.78 -1.47 10.38
C ARG A 25 5.30 -1.38 10.57
N ALA A 26 5.96 -2.51 10.82
CA ALA A 26 7.42 -2.57 10.94
C ALA A 26 8.10 -2.25 9.59
N ALA A 27 7.55 -2.76 8.48
CA ALA A 27 8.00 -2.44 7.12
C ALA A 27 7.79 -0.95 6.79
N ALA A 28 6.64 -0.39 7.17
CA ALA A 28 6.32 1.03 6.97
C ALA A 28 7.11 2.01 7.86
N GLN A 29 8.06 1.54 8.69
CA GLN A 29 8.96 2.43 9.42
C GLN A 29 10.08 2.99 8.54
N GLN A 30 10.35 2.40 7.37
CA GLN A 30 11.26 3.00 6.41
C GLN A 30 10.57 4.23 5.79
N LYS A 31 11.06 5.41 6.16
CA LYS A 31 10.66 6.66 5.50
C LYS A 31 11.10 6.61 4.04
N MET A 32 10.15 6.47 3.14
CA MET A 32 10.37 6.68 1.72
C MET A 32 10.46 8.19 1.44
N THR A 33 11.53 8.63 0.79
CA THR A 33 11.68 10.02 0.34
C THR A 33 11.25 10.16 -1.12
N GLN A 34 10.92 11.39 -1.53
CA GLN A 34 10.62 11.66 -2.94
C GLN A 34 11.82 11.31 -3.84
N ASP A 35 13.04 11.61 -3.41
CA ASP A 35 14.25 11.29 -4.18
C ASP A 35 14.38 9.79 -4.46
N GLN A 36 14.02 8.93 -3.50
CA GLN A 36 14.03 7.47 -3.69
C GLN A 36 12.98 6.99 -4.69
N LEU A 37 11.83 7.67 -4.81
CA LEU A 37 10.82 7.37 -5.83
C LEU A 37 11.27 7.75 -7.24
N LEU A 38 12.18 8.73 -7.34
CA LEU A 38 12.69 9.27 -8.60
C LEU A 38 14.09 8.75 -8.94
N ASP A 39 14.63 7.84 -8.14
CA ASP A 39 15.95 7.23 -8.31
C ASP A 39 15.87 6.08 -9.33
N PHE A 40 15.78 6.45 -10.60
CA PHE A 40 15.79 5.50 -11.71
C PHE A 40 16.69 6.00 -12.85
N ASP A 41 17.27 5.05 -13.58
CA ASP A 41 18.07 5.35 -14.76
C ASP A 41 17.19 6.00 -15.84
N THR A 42 17.72 7.03 -16.49
CA THR A 42 17.04 7.64 -17.63
C THR A 42 16.97 6.65 -18.80
N PHE A 43 15.83 6.59 -19.46
CA PHE A 43 15.61 5.70 -20.59
C PHE A 43 14.72 6.35 -21.65
N GLY A 44 15.02 6.06 -22.93
CA GLY A 44 14.24 6.56 -24.06
C GLY A 44 14.49 8.04 -24.38
N ASN A 45 13.61 8.61 -25.21
CA ASN A 45 13.75 9.98 -25.72
C ASN A 45 12.64 10.93 -25.24
N ILE A 46 11.59 10.39 -24.63
CA ILE A 46 10.38 11.12 -24.23
C ILE A 46 9.95 10.62 -22.86
N THR A 47 9.70 11.54 -21.93
CA THR A 47 9.06 11.28 -20.65
C THR A 47 7.61 11.75 -20.71
N LEU A 48 6.66 10.84 -20.50
CA LEU A 48 5.24 11.16 -20.38
C LEU A 48 4.83 11.12 -18.90
N ILE A 49 4.52 12.27 -18.32
CA ILE A 49 3.93 12.36 -16.98
C ILE A 49 2.40 12.35 -17.14
N HIS A 50 1.76 11.24 -16.75
CA HIS A 50 0.32 11.05 -16.89
C HIS A 50 -0.36 11.01 -15.51
N VAL A 51 -1.33 11.91 -15.31
CA VAL A 51 -2.15 11.99 -14.11
C VAL A 51 -3.60 12.12 -14.54
N CYS A 52 -4.48 11.29 -13.98
CA CYS A 52 -5.91 11.28 -14.29
C CYS A 52 -6.75 11.42 -13.01
N ASP A 53 -8.04 11.70 -13.18
CA ASP A 53 -9.07 11.65 -12.13
C ASP A 53 -8.70 12.34 -10.82
N ILE A 54 -8.06 13.52 -10.89
CA ILE A 54 -7.64 14.27 -9.70
C ILE A 54 -8.85 14.69 -8.84
N HIS A 55 -10.03 14.81 -9.44
CA HIS A 55 -11.26 15.24 -8.76
C HIS A 55 -11.10 16.54 -7.94
N GLY A 56 -10.17 17.42 -8.34
CA GLY A 56 -9.87 18.66 -7.61
C GLY A 56 -9.24 18.45 -6.22
N GLN A 57 -8.64 17.29 -5.94
CA GLN A 57 -7.94 17.00 -4.69
C GLN A 57 -6.60 17.76 -4.61
N MET A 58 -6.69 19.05 -4.28
CA MET A 58 -5.53 19.96 -4.23
C MET A 58 -4.60 19.72 -3.03
N LYS A 59 -5.13 19.11 -1.96
CA LYS A 59 -4.39 18.81 -0.71
C LYS A 59 -4.27 17.30 -0.54
N PRO A 60 -3.25 16.81 0.18
CA PRO A 60 -3.10 15.37 0.42
C PRO A 60 -4.30 14.76 1.15
N VAL A 61 -4.69 13.55 0.74
CA VAL A 61 -5.81 12.78 1.31
C VAL A 61 -5.39 11.35 1.65
N TYR A 62 -6.18 10.66 2.48
CA TYR A 62 -6.10 9.20 2.58
C TYR A 62 -7.04 8.62 1.52
N PHE A 63 -6.47 7.93 0.53
CA PHE A 63 -7.23 7.33 -0.56
C PHE A 63 -6.98 5.82 -0.54
N ARG A 64 -8.04 5.03 -0.31
CA ARG A 64 -7.98 3.57 -0.20
C ARG A 64 -8.64 2.95 -1.42
N GLU A 65 -7.97 1.97 -2.01
CA GLU A 65 -8.52 1.17 -3.11
C GLU A 65 -9.77 0.36 -2.68
N PRO A 66 -10.65 0.00 -3.63
CA PRO A 66 -11.84 -0.78 -3.32
C PRO A 66 -11.47 -2.19 -2.83
N GLU A 67 -12.26 -2.66 -1.85
CA GLU A 67 -12.13 -4.05 -1.37
C GLU A 67 -12.70 -5.05 -2.36
N VAL A 68 -13.81 -4.66 -2.98
CA VAL A 68 -14.55 -5.47 -3.94
C VAL A 68 -14.68 -4.67 -5.24
N ASN A 69 -14.19 -5.26 -6.33
CA ASN A 69 -14.44 -4.78 -7.69
C ASN A 69 -14.76 -6.00 -8.57
N LEU A 70 -16.00 -6.10 -9.06
CA LEU A 70 -16.50 -7.30 -9.72
C LEU A 70 -16.41 -7.16 -11.25
N GLY A 71 -15.70 -8.08 -11.88
CA GLY A 71 -15.67 -8.23 -13.34
C GLY A 71 -16.69 -9.28 -13.77
N ILE A 72 -17.48 -8.99 -14.80
CA ILE A 72 -18.53 -9.89 -15.30
C ILE A 72 -18.20 -10.34 -16.73
N GLY A 73 -18.40 -11.62 -17.03
CA GLY A 73 -18.19 -12.17 -18.36
C GLY A 73 -16.72 -12.12 -18.76
N ALA A 74 -16.43 -11.48 -19.90
CA ALA A 74 -15.09 -11.46 -20.50
C ALA A 74 -14.02 -10.73 -19.66
N VAL A 75 -14.42 -9.91 -18.68
CA VAL A 75 -13.51 -9.14 -17.82
C VAL A 75 -13.33 -9.73 -16.42
N ASN A 76 -13.88 -10.92 -16.16
CA ASN A 76 -13.69 -11.61 -14.89
C ASN A 76 -12.21 -11.97 -14.68
N GLY A 77 -11.64 -11.57 -13.54
CA GLY A 77 -10.23 -11.81 -13.21
C GLY A 77 -9.23 -10.94 -13.97
N LEU A 78 -9.68 -9.90 -14.67
CA LEU A 78 -8.81 -8.93 -15.34
C LEU A 78 -8.80 -7.60 -14.56
N PRO A 79 -7.66 -6.87 -14.51
CA PRO A 79 -7.64 -5.49 -14.02
C PRO A 79 -8.69 -4.61 -14.73
N PRO A 80 -9.39 -3.71 -14.00
CA PRO A 80 -9.22 -3.37 -12.59
C PRO A 80 -10.04 -4.24 -11.60
N HIS A 81 -10.63 -5.35 -12.05
CA HIS A 81 -11.51 -6.22 -11.25
C HIS A 81 -10.76 -7.28 -10.42
N VAL A 82 -9.51 -7.00 -10.08
CA VAL A 82 -8.69 -7.82 -9.19
C VAL A 82 -8.22 -6.91 -8.08
N THR A 83 -8.49 -7.30 -6.83
CA THR A 83 -8.22 -6.46 -5.65
C THR A 83 -7.42 -7.23 -4.60
N GLY A 84 -6.91 -6.52 -3.58
CA GLY A 84 -6.31 -7.15 -2.40
C GLY A 84 -5.03 -7.94 -2.70
N ALA A 85 -4.90 -9.11 -2.08
CA ALA A 85 -3.72 -9.96 -2.22
C ALA A 85 -3.54 -10.53 -3.63
N ASP A 86 -4.63 -10.77 -4.36
CA ASP A 86 -4.56 -11.28 -5.75
C ASP A 86 -4.01 -10.22 -6.69
N PHE A 87 -4.36 -8.94 -6.48
CA PHE A 87 -3.77 -7.82 -7.22
C PHE A 87 -2.27 -7.72 -6.95
N LEU A 88 -1.85 -7.76 -5.68
CA LEU A 88 -0.44 -7.71 -5.31
C LEU A 88 0.34 -8.85 -5.96
N LYS A 89 -0.21 -10.07 -5.94
CA LYS A 89 0.39 -11.23 -6.59
C LYS A 89 0.49 -11.07 -8.11
N MET A 90 -0.56 -10.57 -8.76
CA MET A 90 -0.61 -10.38 -10.21
C MET A 90 0.49 -9.45 -10.71
N PHE A 91 0.79 -8.38 -9.97
CA PHE A 91 1.80 -7.39 -10.33
C PHE A 91 3.15 -7.58 -9.61
N ASN A 92 3.32 -8.71 -8.92
CA ASN A 92 4.54 -9.02 -8.17
C ASN A 92 4.94 -7.93 -7.16
N LEU A 93 3.95 -7.36 -6.46
CA LEU A 93 4.13 -6.35 -5.43
C LEU A 93 4.26 -7.01 -4.06
N THR A 94 5.19 -6.49 -3.25
CA THR A 94 5.44 -7.01 -1.90
C THR A 94 4.45 -6.37 -0.92
N PRO A 95 3.74 -7.14 -0.08
CA PRO A 95 2.89 -6.58 0.96
C PRO A 95 3.66 -5.66 1.92
N GLY A 96 3.02 -4.58 2.38
CA GLY A 96 3.62 -3.65 3.34
C GLY A 96 4.54 -2.58 2.74
N THR A 97 4.75 -2.58 1.42
CA THR A 97 5.53 -1.55 0.72
C THR A 97 4.66 -0.32 0.36
N PRO A 98 5.28 0.80 -0.05
CA PRO A 98 4.56 1.99 -0.51
C PRO A 98 3.64 1.72 -1.71
N GLU A 99 4.04 0.84 -2.62
CA GLU A 99 3.23 0.45 -3.78
C GLU A 99 2.00 -0.35 -3.33
N ALA A 100 2.15 -1.25 -2.36
CA ALA A 100 1.02 -1.97 -1.79
C ALA A 100 0.03 -1.05 -1.07
N TYR A 101 0.53 0.01 -0.39
CA TYR A 101 -0.30 1.04 0.23
C TYR A 101 -1.07 1.88 -0.81
N ALA A 102 -0.43 2.20 -1.94
CA ALA A 102 -1.02 3.03 -2.99
C ALA A 102 -1.99 2.27 -3.91
N LEU A 103 -1.76 0.97 -4.14
CA LEU A 103 -2.45 0.19 -5.17
C LEU A 103 -3.36 -0.92 -4.64
N SER A 104 -3.44 -1.12 -3.32
CA SER A 104 -4.30 -2.14 -2.72
C SER A 104 -4.87 -1.68 -1.39
N TYR A 105 -5.92 -2.36 -0.94
CA TYR A 105 -6.59 -2.05 0.31
C TYR A 105 -5.99 -2.80 1.52
N THR A 106 -5.17 -3.83 1.27
CA THR A 106 -4.60 -4.70 2.31
C THR A 106 -3.74 -3.88 3.26
N ASP A 107 -3.98 -4.00 4.57
CA ASP A 107 -3.29 -3.27 5.63
C ASP A 107 -3.33 -1.73 5.55
N PHE A 108 -4.26 -1.17 4.77
CA PHE A 108 -4.32 0.28 4.51
C PHE A 108 -4.25 1.13 5.78
N GLU A 109 -5.02 0.80 6.83
CA GLU A 109 -5.02 1.58 8.07
C GLU A 109 -3.66 1.55 8.80
N SER A 110 -2.97 0.41 8.76
CA SER A 110 -1.64 0.25 9.37
C SER A 110 -0.59 1.04 8.60
N LEU A 111 -0.62 0.93 7.26
CA LEU A 111 0.31 1.60 6.35
C LEU A 111 0.07 3.11 6.29
N ALA A 112 -1.20 3.56 6.33
CA ALA A 112 -1.56 4.97 6.39
C ALA A 112 -0.97 5.69 7.62
N LYS A 113 -0.80 4.99 8.74
CA LYS A 113 -0.14 5.53 9.94
C LYS A 113 1.37 5.69 9.75
N GLY A 114 1.99 4.91 8.86
CA GLY A 114 3.42 5.00 8.52
C GLY A 114 3.70 6.00 7.40
N TYR A 115 3.03 5.85 6.26
CA TYR A 115 3.26 6.65 5.05
C TYR A 115 2.47 7.95 4.98
N GLY A 116 1.34 8.05 5.69
CA GLY A 116 0.53 9.27 5.71
C GLY A 116 -0.32 9.48 4.45
N ARG A 117 -0.70 10.73 4.19
CA ARG A 117 -1.62 11.10 3.11
C ARG A 117 -0.91 11.14 1.76
N MET A 118 -1.62 10.78 0.70
CA MET A 118 -1.15 10.76 -0.69
C MET A 118 -1.68 11.96 -1.49
N GLY A 119 -1.04 12.24 -2.64
CA GLY A 119 -1.44 13.30 -3.56
C GLY A 119 -1.11 14.71 -3.05
N GLY A 120 -1.93 15.67 -3.44
CA GLY A 120 -1.69 17.11 -3.24
C GLY A 120 -0.86 17.71 -4.37
N LEU A 121 -1.42 18.71 -5.05
CA LEU A 121 -0.77 19.28 -6.24
C LEU A 121 0.53 20.03 -5.91
N ASP A 122 0.67 20.52 -4.68
CA ASP A 122 1.92 21.12 -4.21
C ASP A 122 3.09 20.14 -4.23
N ARG A 123 2.84 18.86 -3.92
CA ARG A 123 3.84 17.77 -3.97
C ARG A 123 4.01 17.21 -5.37
N MET A 124 2.92 17.07 -6.12
CA MET A 124 3.00 16.55 -7.49
C MET A 124 3.75 17.51 -8.42
N ALA A 125 3.67 18.82 -8.17
CA ALA A 125 4.40 19.83 -8.94
C ALA A 125 5.93 19.85 -8.69
N THR A 126 6.42 19.12 -7.69
CA THR A 126 7.86 18.99 -7.41
C THR A 126 8.47 17.71 -7.97
N VAL A 127 7.69 16.93 -8.73
CA VAL A 127 8.09 15.70 -9.43
C VAL A 127 8.39 16.00 -10.89
#